data_AF-A0A5B8UAQ2-F1
#
_entry.id   AF-A0A5B8UAQ2-F1
#
_cell.length_a   1.000
_cell.length_b   1.000
_cell.length_c   1.000
_cell.angle_alpha   90.00
_cell.angle_beta   90.00
_cell.angle_gamma   90.00
#
_symmetry.space_group_name_H-M   'P 1'
#
loop_
_entity.id
_entity.type
_entity.pdbx_description
1 polymer ?
#
loop_
_entity_poly.entity_id
_entity_poly.type
_entity_poly.pdbx_seq_one_letter_code
_entity_poly.pdbx_strand_id
1 'polypeptide(L)'
;MPTTTPRTASLSRRRLLFTLRYVVPTVVCSSGIAIVLIAGVGGYGPDALSGLFGAGGAIYLMNKFMRMGIEGDGDRDVEEAGRLFLDRYGMWPDEIPAGWRPPDGQPDVDTAFAAILEERRHSDVAA
;
A
#
# COMPACT_ATOMS: atom_id res chain seq x y z
N MET A 1 -17.10 26.14 23.26
CA MET A 1 -17.62 24.91 22.61
C MET A 1 -16.93 24.77 21.26
N PRO A 2 -16.08 23.75 21.02
CA PRO A 2 -15.53 23.53 19.68
C PRO A 2 -16.53 22.70 18.87
N THR A 3 -17.05 23.30 17.80
CA THR A 3 -17.86 22.62 16.78
C THR A 3 -16.93 21.88 15.83
N THR A 4 -16.95 20.55 15.86
CA THR A 4 -16.28 19.69 14.88
C THR A 4 -17.15 19.56 13.63
N THR A 5 -16.79 20.30 12.57
CA THR A 5 -17.44 20.24 11.25
C THR A 5 -17.10 18.91 10.54
N PRO A 6 -18.03 18.26 9.80
CA PRO A 6 -17.90 16.86 9.42
C PRO A 6 -16.96 16.61 8.23
N ARG A 7 -16.30 15.46 8.32
CA ARG A 7 -15.35 14.79 7.41
C ARG A 7 -15.90 14.54 6.00
N THR A 8 -15.84 15.51 5.09
CA THR A 8 -16.25 15.39 3.67
C THR A 8 -15.13 14.92 2.71
N ALA A 9 -13.90 14.72 3.19
CA ALA A 9 -12.73 14.47 2.34
C ALA A 9 -12.62 13.06 1.71
N SER A 10 -13.44 12.08 2.12
CA SER A 10 -13.19 10.67 1.76
C SER A 10 -13.58 10.30 0.32
N LEU A 11 -14.69 10.86 -0.20
CA LEU A 11 -15.18 10.55 -1.55
C LEU A 11 -14.29 11.14 -2.65
N SER A 12 -13.73 12.34 -2.40
CA SER A 12 -12.78 13.00 -3.31
C SER A 12 -11.49 12.18 -3.44
N ARG A 13 -10.93 11.71 -2.32
CA ARG A 13 -9.70 10.90 -2.31
C ARG A 13 -9.87 9.58 -3.05
N ARG A 14 -10.99 8.88 -2.84
CA ARG A 14 -11.26 7.60 -3.53
C ARG A 14 -11.40 7.79 -5.04
N ARG A 15 -12.12 8.84 -5.48
CA ARG A 15 -12.26 9.20 -6.90
C ARG A 15 -10.94 9.60 -7.53
N LEU A 16 -10.12 10.38 -6.83
CA LEU A 16 -8.79 10.77 -7.28
C LEU A 16 -7.89 9.54 -7.50
N LEU A 17 -7.82 8.65 -6.50
CA LEU A 17 -7.04 7.43 -6.60
C LEU A 17 -7.54 6.52 -7.72
N PHE A 18 -8.86 6.39 -7.90
CA PHE A 18 -9.41 5.63 -9.02
C PHE A 18 -9.00 6.23 -10.37
N THR A 19 -9.06 7.56 -10.48
CA THR A 19 -8.70 8.28 -11.71
C THR A 19 -7.23 8.07 -12.06
N LEU A 20 -6.33 8.29 -11.10
CA LEU A 20 -4.89 8.14 -11.32
C LEU A 20 -4.48 6.69 -11.65
N ARG A 21 -5.16 5.70 -11.06
CA ARG A 21 -4.80 4.28 -11.21
C ARG A 21 -5.36 3.63 -12.46
N TYR A 22 -6.54 4.07 -12.92
CA TYR A 22 -7.26 3.40 -13.99
C TYR A 22 -7.58 4.34 -15.14
N VAL A 23 -8.12 5.52 -14.87
CA VAL A 23 -8.54 6.43 -15.94
C VAL A 23 -7.34 6.97 -16.71
N VAL A 24 -6.30 7.45 -16.02
CA VAL A 24 -5.08 7.96 -16.67
C VAL A 24 -4.44 6.91 -17.60
N PRO A 25 -4.08 5.70 -17.14
CA PRO A 25 -3.47 4.71 -18.04
C PRO A 25 -4.41 4.27 -19.16
N THR A 26 -5.72 4.12 -18.91
CA THR A 26 -6.70 3.78 -19.95
C THR A 26 -6.79 4.87 -21.01
N VAL A 27 -6.82 6.15 -20.62
CA VAL A 27 -6.85 7.27 -21.55
C VAL A 27 -5.58 7.27 -22.41
N VAL A 28 -4.41 7.12 -21.79
CA VAL A 28 -3.12 7.06 -22.51
C VAL A 28 -3.12 5.94 -23.56
N CYS A 29 -3.53 4.71 -23.20
CA CYS A 29 -3.62 3.60 -24.15
C CYS A 29 -4.65 3.87 -25.26
N SER A 30 -5.83 4.41 -24.91
CA SER A 30 -6.89 4.69 -25.87
C SER A 30 -6.50 5.78 -26.89
N SER A 31 -5.66 6.74 -26.48
CA SER A 31 -5.11 7.76 -27.38
C SER A 31 -4.23 7.12 -28.47
N GLY A 32 -3.44 6.10 -28.15
CA GLY A 32 -2.66 5.35 -29.15
C GLY A 32 -3.54 4.65 -30.19
N ILE A 33 -4.63 4.03 -29.72
CA ILE A 33 -5.63 3.41 -30.61
C ILE A 33 -6.27 4.47 -31.51
N ALA A 34 -6.69 5.60 -30.94
CA ALA A 34 -7.29 6.69 -31.68
C ALA A 34 -6.36 7.24 -32.77
N ILE A 35 -5.06 7.38 -32.47
CA ILE A 35 -4.06 7.84 -33.44
C ILE A 35 -3.94 6.86 -34.61
N VAL A 36 -3.92 5.55 -34.39
CA VAL A 36 -3.89 4.56 -35.49
C VAL A 36 -5.14 4.66 -36.35
N LEU A 37 -6.32 4.84 -35.74
CA LEU A 37 -7.58 4.94 -36.48
C LEU A 37 -7.63 6.19 -37.38
N ILE A 38 -6.97 7.28 -36.98
CA ILE A 38 -6.96 8.55 -37.72
C ILE A 38 -5.80 8.61 -38.73
N ALA A 39 -4.58 8.24 -38.32
CA ALA A 39 -3.37 8.35 -39.12
C ALA A 39 -3.10 7.13 -40.03
N GLY A 40 -3.82 6.03 -39.80
CA GLY A 40 -3.69 4.80 -40.56
C GLY A 40 -2.49 3.93 -40.17
N VAL A 41 -2.55 2.66 -40.59
CA VAL A 41 -1.55 1.63 -40.25
C VAL A 41 -0.25 1.73 -41.07
N GLY A 42 -0.27 2.44 -42.21
CA GLY A 42 0.92 2.63 -43.06
C GLY A 42 1.72 3.91 -42.75
N GLY A 43 1.23 4.75 -41.82
CA GLY A 43 1.87 5.99 -41.39
C GLY A 43 2.57 5.83 -40.04
N TYR A 44 2.68 6.91 -39.27
CA TYR A 44 3.27 6.90 -37.91
C TYR A 44 2.34 6.29 -36.83
N GLY A 45 1.13 5.85 -37.21
CA GLY A 45 0.14 5.29 -36.30
C GLY A 45 0.66 4.14 -35.44
N PRO A 46 1.29 3.09 -36.03
CA PRO A 46 1.84 1.97 -35.27
C PRO A 46 2.92 2.38 -34.25
N ASP A 47 3.79 3.33 -34.61
CA ASP A 47 4.81 3.86 -33.69
C ASP A 47 4.17 4.58 -32.51
N ALA A 48 3.18 5.43 -32.77
CA ALA A 48 2.41 6.11 -31.73
C ALA A 48 1.63 5.13 -30.85
N LEU A 49 1.06 4.08 -31.43
CA LEU A 49 0.37 3.03 -30.67
C LEU A 49 1.33 2.33 -29.72
N SER A 50 2.45 1.81 -30.23
CA SER A 50 3.41 1.07 -29.40
C SER A 50 3.96 1.94 -28.26
N GLY A 51 4.29 3.20 -28.54
CA GLY A 51 4.77 4.14 -27.53
C GLY A 51 3.73 4.44 -26.44
N LEU A 52 2.49 4.74 -26.83
CA LEU A 52 1.42 5.08 -25.89
C LEU A 52 0.90 3.86 -25.12
N PHE A 53 0.84 2.68 -25.75
CA PHE A 53 0.51 1.44 -25.05
C PHE A 53 1.60 1.08 -24.05
N GLY A 54 2.88 1.24 -24.42
CA GLY A 54 4.01 1.06 -23.52
C GLY A 54 3.94 2.01 -22.32
N ALA A 55 3.71 3.30 -22.57
CA ALA A 55 3.59 4.31 -21.51
C ALA A 55 2.38 4.05 -20.59
N GLY A 56 1.18 3.83 -21.15
CA GLY A 56 -0.02 3.56 -20.37
C GLY A 56 0.07 2.25 -19.58
N GLY A 57 0.65 1.21 -20.18
CA GLY A 57 0.96 -0.06 -19.52
C GLY A 57 1.94 0.11 -18.37
N ALA A 58 3.03 0.87 -18.57
CA ALA A 58 4.01 1.16 -17.52
C ALA A 58 3.39 1.92 -16.35
N ILE A 59 2.57 2.95 -16.62
CA ILE A 59 1.83 3.70 -15.59
C ILE A 59 0.95 2.76 -14.76
N TYR A 60 0.17 1.90 -15.43
CA TYR A 60 -0.71 0.94 -14.77
C TYR A 60 0.08 -0.05 -13.90
N LEU A 61 1.13 -0.65 -14.47
CA LEU A 61 1.97 -1.63 -13.76
C LEU A 61 2.68 -1.00 -12.57
N MET A 62 3.19 0.22 -12.70
CA MET A 62 3.83 0.93 -11.61
C MET A 62 2.86 1.16 -10.44
N ASN A 63 1.64 1.63 -10.73
CA ASN A 63 0.58 1.76 -9.72
C ASN A 63 0.26 0.41 -9.05
N LYS A 64 0.23 -0.68 -9.83
CA LYS A 64 -0.03 -2.02 -9.32
C LYS A 64 1.10 -2.51 -8.41
N PHE A 65 2.36 -2.35 -8.81
CA PHE A 65 3.52 -2.79 -8.03
C PHE A 65 3.69 -1.98 -6.75
N MET A 66 3.52 -0.66 -6.81
CA MET A 66 3.54 0.17 -5.59
C MET A 66 2.50 -0.27 -4.58
N ARG A 67 1.27 -0.61 -5.04
CA ARG A 67 0.25 -1.12 -4.14
C ARG A 67 0.65 -2.45 -3.50
N MET A 68 1.16 -3.40 -4.29
CA MET A 68 1.59 -4.69 -3.76
C MET A 68 2.74 -4.52 -2.75
N GLY A 69 3.64 -3.56 -2.98
CA GLY A 69 4.71 -3.22 -2.03
C GLY A 69 4.20 -2.66 -0.70
N ILE A 70 3.20 -1.77 -0.74
CA ILE A 70 2.59 -1.17 0.46
C ILE A 70 1.75 -2.20 1.22
N GLU A 71 1.05 -3.09 0.51
CA GLU A 71 0.22 -4.13 1.14
C GLU A 71 1.07 -5.13 1.95
N GLY A 72 2.31 -5.39 1.53
CA GLY A 72 3.25 -6.23 2.26
C GLY A 72 4.04 -5.52 3.38
N ASP A 73 3.88 -4.21 3.57
CA ASP A 73 4.61 -3.46 4.61
C ASP A 73 4.12 -3.83 6.02
N GLY A 74 2.80 -4.00 6.17
CA GLY A 74 2.22 -4.42 7.44
C GLY A 74 2.66 -5.82 7.88
N ASP A 75 2.87 -6.74 6.95
CA ASP A 75 3.40 -8.07 7.26
C ASP A 75 4.85 -7.99 7.78
N ARG A 76 5.65 -7.05 7.26
CA ARG A 76 7.01 -6.79 7.76
C ARG A 76 6.98 -6.19 9.17
N ASP A 77 6.07 -5.27 9.43
CA ASP A 77 5.91 -4.68 10.77
C ASP A 77 5.58 -5.77 11.81
N VAL A 78 4.70 -6.70 11.44
CA VAL A 78 4.33 -7.85 12.29
C VAL A 78 5.52 -8.78 12.49
N GLU A 79 6.26 -9.11 11.43
CA GLU A 79 7.45 -9.96 11.53
C GLU A 79 8.53 -9.31 12.43
N GLU A 80 8.78 -8.02 12.26
CA GLU A 80 9.78 -7.28 13.03
C GLU A 80 9.36 -7.10 14.49
N ALA A 81 8.08 -6.84 14.76
CA ALA A 81 7.51 -6.89 16.10
C ALA A 81 7.66 -8.29 16.73
N GLY A 82 7.54 -9.35 15.93
CA GLY A 82 7.79 -10.73 16.34
C GLY A 82 9.24 -10.94 16.80
N ARG A 83 10.20 -10.40 16.06
CA ARG A 83 11.62 -10.44 16.44
C ARG A 83 11.90 -9.66 17.72
N LEU A 84 11.31 -8.47 17.88
CA LEU A 84 11.44 -7.67 19.11
C LEU A 84 10.81 -8.40 20.31
N PHE A 85 9.68 -9.08 20.10
CA PHE A 85 9.03 -9.89 21.11
C PHE A 85 9.90 -11.09 21.50
N LEU A 86 10.49 -11.78 20.52
CA LEU A 86 11.45 -12.87 20.71
C LEU A 86 12.69 -12.39 21.50
N ASP A 87 13.26 -11.24 21.14
CA ASP A 87 14.42 -10.68 21.85
C ASP A 87 14.09 -10.31 23.30
N ARG A 88 12.86 -9.81 23.55
CA ARG A 88 12.42 -9.38 24.88
C ARG A 88 12.03 -10.53 25.80
N TYR A 89 11.36 -11.55 25.27
CA TYR A 89 10.77 -12.62 26.08
C TYR A 89 11.38 -14.01 25.83
N GLY A 90 12.21 -14.17 24.79
CA GLY A 90 12.93 -15.41 24.47
C GLY A 90 12.09 -16.46 23.72
N MET A 91 10.89 -16.11 23.27
CA MET A 91 9.92 -17.02 22.64
C MET A 91 9.06 -16.25 21.64
N TRP A 92 8.62 -16.90 20.57
CA TRP A 92 7.71 -16.27 19.61
C TRP A 92 6.31 -16.11 20.23
N PRO A 93 5.55 -15.06 19.85
CA PRO A 93 4.22 -14.81 20.40
C PRO A 93 3.22 -15.96 20.18
N ASP A 94 3.32 -16.69 19.07
CA ASP A 94 2.48 -17.86 18.76
C ASP A 94 2.91 -19.14 19.48
N GLU A 95 4.12 -19.17 20.02
CA GLU A 95 4.66 -20.29 20.80
C GLU A 95 4.34 -20.17 22.30
N ILE A 96 3.68 -19.07 22.71
CA ILE A 96 3.41 -18.81 24.12
C ILE A 96 2.40 -19.82 24.69
N PRO A 97 2.73 -20.52 25.79
CA PRO A 97 1.77 -21.37 26.48
C PRO A 97 0.58 -20.58 27.03
N ALA A 98 -0.61 -21.17 26.97
CA ALA A 98 -1.81 -20.57 27.54
C ALA A 98 -1.64 -20.24 29.03
N GLY A 99 -1.92 -18.99 29.41
CA GLY A 99 -1.80 -18.51 30.78
C GLY A 99 -0.41 -18.01 31.18
N TRP A 100 0.58 -18.06 30.29
CA TRP A 100 1.83 -17.32 30.46
C TRP A 100 1.53 -15.82 30.51
N ARG A 101 2.25 -15.10 31.37
CA ARG A 101 2.13 -13.65 31.53
C ARG A 101 3.46 -12.96 31.28
N PRO A 102 3.45 -11.85 30.54
CA PRO A 102 4.64 -11.02 30.35
C PRO A 102 5.27 -10.58 31.68
N PRO A 103 6.60 -10.70 31.84
CA PRO A 103 7.31 -10.24 33.05
C PRO A 103 7.30 -8.71 33.26
N ASP A 104 6.97 -7.94 32.22
CA ASP A 104 6.95 -6.48 32.21
C ASP A 104 5.64 -5.88 32.75
N GLY A 105 4.71 -6.72 33.21
CA GLY A 105 3.45 -6.30 33.83
C GLY A 105 2.29 -6.09 32.85
N GLN A 106 2.48 -6.43 31.57
CA GLN A 106 1.37 -6.46 30.61
C GLN A 106 0.36 -7.57 30.95
N PRO A 107 -0.94 -7.37 30.66
CA PRO A 107 -1.99 -8.28 31.11
C PRO A 107 -1.95 -9.65 30.41
N ASP A 108 -1.58 -9.67 29.13
CA ASP A 108 -1.55 -10.84 28.25
C ASP A 108 -0.58 -10.64 27.08
N VAL A 109 -0.38 -11.72 26.31
CA VAL A 109 0.54 -11.80 25.17
C VAL A 109 0.14 -10.84 24.05
N ASP A 110 -1.16 -10.80 23.71
CA ASP A 110 -1.68 -9.99 22.60
C ASP A 110 -1.45 -8.49 22.88
N THR A 111 -1.66 -8.08 24.14
CA THR A 111 -1.43 -6.70 24.60
C THR A 111 0.06 -6.35 24.58
N ALA A 112 0.93 -7.25 25.02
CA ALA A 112 2.38 -7.05 24.95
C ALA A 112 2.89 -6.97 23.51
N PHE A 113 2.38 -7.82 22.62
CA PHE A 113 2.73 -7.81 21.20
C PHE A 113 2.22 -6.54 20.50
N ALA A 114 0.97 -6.13 20.77
CA ALA A 114 0.40 -4.90 20.24
C ALA A 114 1.21 -3.66 20.69
N ALA A 115 1.68 -3.63 21.93
CA ALA A 115 2.52 -2.54 22.42
C ALA A 115 3.86 -2.44 21.67
N ILE A 116 4.48 -3.57 21.35
CA ILE A 116 5.73 -3.63 20.55
C ILE A 116 5.46 -3.20 19.10
N LEU A 117 4.34 -3.63 18.51
CA LEU A 117 3.96 -3.22 17.16
C LEU A 117 3.70 -1.70 17.07
N GLU A 118 3.08 -1.12 18.11
CA GLU A 118 2.88 0.32 18.22
C GLU A 118 4.22 1.07 18.36
N GLU A 119 5.12 0.57 19.22
CA GLU A 119 6.48 1.10 19.42
C GLU A 119 7.28 1.12 18.10
N ARG A 120 7.18 0.03 17.33
CA ARG A 120 7.82 -0.09 16.00
C ARG A 120 7.28 0.94 15.02
N ARG A 121 5.96 1.08 14.94
CA ARG A 121 5.29 2.03 14.04
C ARG A 121 5.62 3.48 14.40
N HIS A 122 5.75 3.79 15.69
CA HIS A 122 6.21 5.11 16.14
C HIS A 122 7.66 5.40 15.73
N SER A 123 8.52 4.38 15.75
CA SER A 123 9.93 4.51 15.37
C SER A 123 10.08 4.80 13.86
N ASP A 124 9.28 4.19 12.99
CA ASP A 124 9.30 4.49 11.54
C ASP A 124 8.88 5.92 11.20
N VAL A 125 7.93 6.48 11.95
CA VAL A 125 7.44 7.85 11.71
C VAL A 125 8.48 8.90 12.14
N ALA A 126 9.40 8.54 13.03
CA ALA A 126 10.43 9.44 13.56
C ALA A 126 11.75 9.41 12.79
N ALA A 127 11.96 8.43 11.90
CA ALA A 127 13.16 8.25 11.08
C ALA A 127 13.07 8.98 9.72
#